data_AF-A0A2H3F0G7-F1
#
_entry.id   AF-A0A2H3F0G7-F1
#
_cell.length_a   1.000
_cell.length_b   1.000
_cell.length_c   1.000
_cell.angle_alpha   90.00
_cell.angle_beta   90.00
_cell.angle_gamma   90.00
#
_symmetry.space_group_name_H-M   'P 1'
#
loop_
_entity.id
_entity.type
_entity.pdbx_description
1 polymer ?
#
loop_
_entity_poly.entity_id
_entity_poly.type
_entity_poly.pdbx_seq_one_letter_code
_entity_poly.pdbx_strand_id
1 'polypeptide(L)'
;MKIPLFANASETQTFKLPETELANLLGKHLLAVLISEYKKTDEEDGKAMNQCKLHLVSAVMHLKSLGITRYPVFGLATNGTVGALLCCWYSRRLDRVFIMDRNIRCFDISSPIQAYHFMTFLLRLRRWSGEQLMRHQVRILENAGTFMADPSWTRKAQRGS
;
A
#
# COMPACT_ATOMS: atom_id res chain seq x y z
N MET A 1 -4.99 -8.71 -45.14
CA MET A 1 -5.23 -7.67 -44.10
C MET A 1 -6.07 -8.33 -43.00
N LYS A 2 -5.48 -8.71 -41.87
CA LYS A 2 -6.17 -9.37 -40.76
C LYS A 2 -6.55 -8.31 -39.71
N ILE A 3 -7.85 -8.21 -39.43
CA ILE A 3 -8.41 -7.40 -38.36
C ILE A 3 -8.05 -8.07 -37.03
N PRO A 4 -7.55 -7.36 -36.00
CA PRO A 4 -7.34 -7.99 -34.71
C PRO A 4 -8.70 -8.18 -34.02
N LEU A 5 -8.97 -9.42 -33.58
CA LEU A 5 -10.04 -9.71 -32.63
C LEU A 5 -9.72 -8.98 -31.33
N PHE A 6 -10.49 -7.94 -31.02
CA PHE A 6 -10.61 -7.47 -29.65
C PHE A 6 -11.34 -8.58 -28.87
N ALA A 7 -10.61 -9.29 -28.01
CA ALA A 7 -11.20 -10.15 -27.00
C ALA A 7 -11.91 -9.26 -25.98
N ASN A 8 -13.22 -9.48 -25.81
CA ASN A 8 -14.04 -8.78 -24.83
C ASN A 8 -13.47 -8.96 -23.42
N ALA A 9 -13.12 -7.86 -22.77
CA ALA A 9 -12.74 -7.82 -21.36
C ALA A 9 -13.97 -7.86 -20.44
N SER A 10 -14.83 -8.89 -20.57
CA SER A 10 -16.01 -9.05 -19.71
C SER A 10 -16.03 -10.34 -18.87
N GLU A 11 -15.01 -11.19 -18.95
CA GLU A 11 -14.90 -12.33 -18.02
C GLU A 11 -14.00 -11.95 -16.85
N THR A 12 -14.60 -11.26 -15.88
CA THR A 12 -14.04 -11.29 -14.52
C THR A 12 -14.36 -12.69 -14.00
N GLN A 13 -13.44 -13.66 -14.17
CA GLN A 13 -13.55 -14.93 -13.47
C GLN A 13 -13.63 -14.62 -11.97
N THR A 14 -14.82 -14.77 -11.40
CA THR A 14 -15.01 -14.72 -9.95
C THR A 14 -14.31 -15.92 -9.36
N PHE A 15 -13.05 -15.73 -8.98
CA PHE A 15 -12.28 -16.66 -8.19
C PHE A 15 -12.95 -16.77 -6.81
N LYS A 16 -13.80 -17.79 -6.64
CA LYS A 16 -14.45 -18.09 -5.36
C LYS A 16 -13.46 -18.88 -4.51
N LEU A 17 -12.68 -18.17 -3.70
CA LEU A 17 -11.94 -18.79 -2.61
C LEU A 17 -12.92 -19.31 -1.55
N PRO A 18 -12.69 -20.51 -0.97
CA PRO A 18 -13.45 -20.98 0.17
C PRO A 18 -13.34 -19.97 1.33
N GLU A 19 -14.43 -19.77 2.05
CA GLU A 19 -14.59 -18.71 3.08
C GLU A 19 -13.53 -18.80 4.20
N THR A 20 -13.04 -20.02 4.47
CA THR A 20 -11.93 -20.32 5.39
C THR A 20 -10.55 -19.93 4.85
N GLU A 21 -10.32 -20.05 3.53
CA GLU A 21 -9.11 -19.50 2.89
C GLU A 21 -9.19 -17.99 2.77
N LEU A 22 -10.37 -17.42 2.50
CA LEU A 22 -10.59 -15.97 2.55
C LEU A 22 -10.32 -15.43 3.95
N ALA A 23 -10.86 -16.03 5.00
CA ALA A 23 -10.57 -15.63 6.38
C ALA A 23 -9.09 -15.79 6.74
N ASN A 24 -8.40 -16.81 6.21
CA ASN A 24 -6.95 -16.97 6.38
C ASN A 24 -6.11 -15.99 5.54
N LEU A 25 -6.58 -15.60 4.36
CA LEU A 25 -5.94 -14.66 3.45
C LEU A 25 -6.17 -13.21 3.90
N LEU A 26 -7.36 -12.92 4.44
CA LEU A 26 -7.70 -11.70 5.15
C LEU A 26 -6.98 -11.66 6.52
N GLY A 27 -6.85 -12.80 7.21
CA GLY A 27 -5.98 -12.93 8.38
C GLY A 27 -4.51 -12.64 8.04
N LYS A 28 -4.08 -13.04 6.84
CA LYS A 28 -2.81 -12.65 6.20
C LYS A 28 -2.96 -11.38 5.34
N HIS A 29 -3.75 -10.40 5.75
CA HIS A 29 -3.82 -9.13 5.02
C HIS A 29 -2.38 -8.63 4.81
N LEU A 30 -1.99 -8.50 3.54
CA LEU A 30 -0.80 -7.76 3.12
C LEU A 30 -1.04 -6.29 3.48
N LEU A 31 -0.84 -5.95 4.75
CA LEU A 31 -0.77 -4.56 5.17
C LEU A 31 0.44 -3.97 4.45
N ALA A 32 0.19 -3.06 3.53
CA ALA A 32 1.26 -2.35 2.85
C ALA A 32 2.06 -1.58 3.92
N VAL A 33 3.27 -2.05 4.20
CA VAL A 33 4.19 -1.42 5.16
C VAL A 33 5.16 -0.51 4.43
N LEU A 34 5.69 -1.02 3.31
CA LEU A 34 6.72 -0.38 2.50
C LEU A 34 6.36 -0.54 1.03
N ILE A 35 6.34 0.56 0.30
CA ILE A 35 6.16 0.59 -1.15
C ILE A 35 7.45 1.15 -1.74
N SER A 36 8.06 0.42 -2.67
CA SER A 36 9.25 0.89 -3.37
C SER A 36 8.88 1.31 -4.78
N GLU A 37 9.29 2.52 -5.14
CA GLU A 37 9.24 3.05 -6.50
C GLU A 37 10.67 3.16 -7.02
N TYR A 38 10.93 2.56 -8.18
CA TYR A 38 12.24 2.58 -8.81
C TYR A 38 12.16 3.25 -10.17
N LYS A 39 13.01 4.25 -10.39
CA LYS A 39 13.20 4.86 -11.70
C LYS A 39 14.63 4.67 -12.20
N LYS A 40 14.74 4.50 -13.52
CA LYS A 40 16.03 4.45 -14.21
C LYS A 40 16.68 5.84 -14.15
N THR A 41 18.01 5.85 -14.19
CA THR A 41 18.88 7.01 -13.97
C THR A 41 18.64 8.20 -14.91
N ASP A 42 17.95 7.97 -16.04
CA ASP A 42 17.70 8.98 -17.08
C ASP A 42 16.39 9.76 -16.88
N GLU A 43 15.59 9.45 -15.85
CA GLU A 43 14.35 10.15 -15.53
C GLU A 43 14.54 11.21 -14.44
N GLU A 44 13.79 12.33 -14.53
CA GLU A 44 13.80 13.40 -13.53
C GLU A 44 13.41 12.88 -12.13
N ASP A 45 14.23 13.23 -11.12
CA ASP A 45 14.05 12.87 -9.70
C ASP A 45 12.64 13.09 -9.16
N GLY A 46 11.98 14.17 -9.61
CA GLY A 46 10.63 14.53 -9.17
C GLY A 46 9.55 13.51 -9.56
N LYS A 47 9.75 12.73 -10.63
CA LYS A 47 8.76 11.76 -11.12
C LYS A 47 8.66 10.55 -10.20
N ALA A 48 9.79 10.01 -9.76
CA ALA A 48 9.83 8.88 -8.80
C ALA A 48 9.13 9.24 -7.49
N MET A 49 9.40 10.44 -6.96
CA MET A 49 8.76 10.93 -5.74
C MET A 49 7.25 11.10 -5.91
N ASN A 50 6.79 11.71 -7.00
CA ASN A 50 5.36 11.93 -7.23
C ASN A 50 4.59 10.61 -7.38
N GLN A 51 5.14 9.62 -8.08
CA GLN A 51 4.54 8.30 -8.21
C GLN A 51 4.53 7.55 -6.88
N CYS A 52 5.62 7.60 -6.12
CA CYS A 52 5.66 7.04 -4.77
C CYS A 52 4.59 7.65 -3.86
N LYS A 53 4.37 8.97 -3.90
CA LYS A 53 3.30 9.65 -3.15
C LYS A 53 1.90 9.14 -3.54
N LEU A 54 1.65 8.95 -4.84
CA LEU A 54 0.36 8.41 -5.31
C LEU A 54 0.12 6.98 -4.80
N HIS A 55 1.14 6.11 -4.87
CA HIS A 55 1.06 4.76 -4.33
C HIS A 55 0.84 4.74 -2.82
N LEU A 56 1.53 5.61 -2.09
CA LEU A 56 1.35 5.79 -0.65
C LEU A 56 -0.07 6.20 -0.28
N VAL A 57 -0.65 7.19 -0.99
CA VAL A 57 -2.03 7.64 -0.75
C VAL A 57 -3.00 6.50 -1.02
N SER A 58 -2.83 5.77 -2.12
CA SER A 58 -3.67 4.62 -2.46
C SER A 58 -3.66 3.55 -1.36
N ALA A 59 -2.47 3.17 -0.90
CA ALA A 59 -2.31 2.18 0.16
C ALA A 59 -2.93 2.63 1.49
N VAL A 60 -2.73 3.90 1.88
CA VAL A 60 -3.35 4.45 3.09
C VAL A 60 -4.87 4.51 2.99
N MET A 61 -5.42 4.85 1.82
CA MET A 61 -6.87 4.82 1.61
C MET A 61 -7.43 3.40 1.61
N HIS A 62 -6.68 2.43 1.10
CA HIS A 62 -7.03 1.02 1.23
C HIS A 62 -7.08 0.59 2.71
N LEU A 63 -6.05 0.92 3.50
CA LEU A 63 -6.06 0.66 4.95
C LEU A 63 -7.23 1.36 5.66
N LYS A 64 -7.51 2.63 5.32
CA LYS A 64 -8.69 3.35 5.83
C LYS A 64 -9.98 2.59 5.51
N SER A 65 -10.11 2.08 4.28
CA SER A 65 -11.28 1.33 3.85
C SER A 65 -11.47 0.05 4.67
N LEU A 66 -10.39 -0.54 5.23
CA LEU A 66 -10.43 -1.68 6.16
C LEU A 66 -10.65 -1.26 7.64
N GLY A 67 -10.94 0.02 7.91
CA GLY A 67 -11.05 0.57 9.26
C GLY A 67 -9.71 0.83 9.96
N ILE A 68 -8.59 0.57 9.29
CA ILE A 68 -7.24 0.76 9.83
C ILE A 68 -6.84 2.23 9.61
N THR A 69 -6.92 3.01 10.67
CA THR A 69 -6.51 4.42 10.68
C THR A 69 -5.29 4.62 11.56
N ARG A 70 -4.54 5.72 11.34
CA ARG A 70 -3.30 6.03 12.08
C ARG A 70 -2.18 5.00 11.90
N TYR A 71 -2.25 4.19 10.86
CA TYR A 71 -1.18 3.26 10.45
C TYR A 71 -0.26 3.97 9.44
N PRO A 72 1.04 4.14 9.74
CA PRO A 72 1.98 4.72 8.78
C PRO A 72 2.38 3.69 7.72
N VAL A 73 2.31 4.12 6.46
CA VAL A 73 2.83 3.42 5.29
C VAL A 73 4.06 4.16 4.80
N PHE A 74 5.15 3.44 4.60
CA PHE A 74 6.42 3.99 4.15
C PHE A 74 6.59 3.83 2.64
N GLY A 75 7.21 4.82 2.02
CA GLY A 75 7.52 4.83 0.59
C GLY A 75 9.01 4.99 0.40
N LEU A 76 9.60 4.19 -0.48
CA LEU A 76 10.99 4.33 -0.89
C LEU A 76 11.01 4.76 -2.35
N ALA A 77 11.33 6.02 -2.61
CA ALA A 77 11.57 6.49 -3.97
C ALA A 77 13.07 6.39 -4.26
N THR A 78 13.44 5.61 -5.27
CA THR A 78 14.85 5.36 -5.62
C THR A 78 15.18 5.95 -6.99
N ASN A 79 16.35 6.60 -7.07
CA ASN A 79 17.03 6.92 -8.32
C ASN A 79 18.49 6.43 -8.21
N GLY A 80 18.82 5.41 -9.00
CA GLY A 80 20.14 4.77 -8.94
C GLY A 80 20.44 4.24 -7.53
N THR A 81 21.50 4.76 -6.91
CA THR A 81 21.98 4.32 -5.58
C THR A 81 21.37 5.12 -4.43
N VAL A 82 20.62 6.18 -4.73
CA VAL A 82 20.02 7.06 -3.72
C VAL A 82 18.54 6.71 -3.55
N GLY A 83 18.14 6.41 -2.32
CA GLY A 83 16.76 6.17 -1.93
C GLY A 83 16.26 7.22 -0.93
N ALA A 84 15.11 7.83 -1.22
CA ALA A 84 14.41 8.77 -0.34
C ALA A 84 13.23 8.09 0.36
N LEU A 85 13.14 8.25 1.69
CA LEU A 85 12.11 7.63 2.53
C LEU A 85 10.95 8.56 2.87
N LEU A 86 9.80 8.31 2.24
CA LEU A 86 8.55 8.98 2.52
C LEU A 86 7.75 8.20 3.58
N CYS A 87 6.85 8.91 4.27
CA CYS A 87 5.91 8.30 5.21
C CYS A 87 4.53 8.95 5.05
N CYS A 88 3.49 8.14 5.06
CA CYS A 88 2.12 8.56 4.82
C CYS A 88 1.17 7.90 5.82
N TRP A 89 0.16 8.61 6.31
CA TRP A 89 -0.88 8.00 7.16
C TRP A 89 -2.22 8.71 7.05
N TYR A 90 -3.29 8.00 7.39
CA TYR A 90 -4.63 8.58 7.51
C TYR A 90 -4.88 9.11 8.92
N SER A 91 -5.24 10.38 9.04
CA SER A 91 -5.67 10.98 10.30
C SER A 91 -7.19 10.96 10.42
N ARG A 92 -7.73 10.10 11.29
CA ARG A 92 -9.17 10.07 11.60
C ARG A 92 -9.68 11.39 12.20
N ARG A 93 -8.83 12.13 12.93
CA ARG A 93 -9.22 13.41 13.57
C ARG A 93 -9.48 14.51 12.54
N LEU A 94 -8.69 14.54 11.47
CA LEU A 94 -8.71 15.62 10.46
C LEU A 94 -9.29 15.16 9.12
N ASP A 95 -9.77 13.91 9.09
CA ASP A 95 -10.35 13.20 7.97
C ASP A 95 -9.57 13.35 6.65
N ARG A 96 -8.24 13.21 6.72
CA ARG A 96 -7.36 13.38 5.56
C ARG A 96 -6.07 12.58 5.67
N VAL A 97 -5.44 12.39 4.52
CA VAL A 97 -4.11 11.78 4.40
C VAL A 97 -3.03 12.83 4.67
N PHE A 98 -2.03 12.45 5.44
CA PHE A 98 -0.81 13.23 5.68
C PHE A 98 0.36 12.52 5.03
N ILE A 99 1.21 13.29 4.35
CA ILE A 99 2.45 12.81 3.75
C ILE A 99 3.59 13.63 4.36
N MET A 100 4.60 12.97 4.91
CA MET A 100 5.87 13.58 5.25
C MET A 100 6.79 13.52 4.04
N ASP A 101 6.83 14.61 3.29
CA ASP A 101 7.62 14.75 2.06
C ASP A 101 8.65 15.89 2.08
N ARG A 102 8.75 16.64 3.19
CA ARG A 102 9.76 17.68 3.40
C ARG A 102 10.84 17.18 4.34
N ASN A 103 12.10 17.51 4.06
CA ASN A 103 13.28 17.06 4.81
C ASN A 103 13.38 15.53 4.94
N ILE A 104 13.01 14.84 3.85
CA ILE A 104 13.06 13.38 3.78
C ILE A 104 14.48 12.89 3.99
N ARG A 105 14.63 11.81 4.75
CA ARG A 105 15.91 11.12 4.87
C ARG A 105 16.22 10.36 3.58
N CYS A 106 17.35 10.71 2.97
CA CYS A 106 17.92 9.95 1.87
C CYS A 106 19.02 9.02 2.37
N PHE A 107 19.19 7.89 1.68
CA PHE A 107 20.27 6.93 1.89
C PHE A 107 20.92 6.64 0.55
N ASP A 108 22.22 6.89 0.45
CA ASP A 108 23.03 6.44 -0.68
C ASP A 108 23.65 5.08 -0.36
N ILE A 109 23.20 4.03 -1.03
CA ILE A 109 23.68 2.67 -0.79
C ILE A 109 25.10 2.43 -1.30
N SER A 110 25.65 3.34 -2.12
CA SER A 110 27.08 3.33 -2.50
C SER A 110 27.99 3.63 -1.32
N SER A 111 27.47 4.31 -0.30
CA SER A 111 28.19 4.62 0.93
C SER A 111 27.95 3.52 1.98
N PRO A 112 28.97 2.77 2.43
CA PRO A 112 28.79 1.66 3.37
C PRO A 112 28.06 2.04 4.66
N ILE A 113 28.34 3.23 5.19
CA ILE A 113 27.70 3.72 6.42
C ILE A 113 26.21 4.04 6.20
N GLN A 114 25.86 4.63 5.06
CA GLN A 114 24.47 4.93 4.73
C GLN A 114 23.70 3.65 4.40
N ALA A 115 24.32 2.69 3.72
CA ALA A 115 23.76 1.36 3.50
C ALA A 115 23.47 0.64 4.83
N TYR A 116 24.38 0.73 5.80
CA TYR A 116 24.16 0.18 7.14
C TYR A 116 22.99 0.86 7.87
N HIS A 117 22.88 2.20 7.78
CA HIS A 117 21.73 2.91 8.35
C HIS A 117 20.41 2.54 7.69
N PHE A 118 20.41 2.37 6.36
CA PHE A 118 19.24 1.92 5.62
C PHE A 118 18.83 0.50 6.02
N MET A 119 19.79 -0.43 6.13
CA MET A 119 19.54 -1.79 6.64
C MET A 119 18.95 -1.75 8.05
N THR A 120 19.51 -0.93 8.93
CA THR A 120 18.99 -0.73 10.30
C THR A 120 17.55 -0.23 10.29
N PHE A 121 17.22 0.71 9.40
CA PHE A 121 15.84 1.16 9.19
C PHE A 121 14.93 0.00 8.76
N LEU A 122 15.32 -0.79 7.76
CA LEU A 122 14.52 -1.92 7.27
C LEU A 122 14.26 -2.97 8.37
N LEU A 123 15.27 -3.29 9.18
CA LEU A 123 15.14 -4.22 10.30
C LEU A 123 14.17 -3.69 11.37
N ARG A 124 14.27 -2.40 11.71
CA ARG A 124 13.34 -1.73 12.63
C ARG A 124 11.93 -1.71 12.07
N LEU A 125 11.78 -1.44 10.77
CA LEU A 125 10.49 -1.42 10.09
C LEU A 125 9.83 -2.80 10.11
N ARG A 126 10.58 -3.86 9.81
CA ARG A 126 10.10 -5.25 9.87
C ARG A 126 9.63 -5.64 11.27
N ARG A 127 10.41 -5.29 12.30
CA ARG A 127 10.02 -5.58 13.69
C ARG A 127 8.74 -4.83 14.06
N TRP A 128 8.72 -3.52 13.81
CA TRP A 128 7.56 -2.67 14.11
C TRP A 128 6.32 -3.15 13.35
N SER A 129 6.44 -3.52 12.08
CA SER A 129 5.31 -3.96 11.27
C SER A 129 4.75 -5.30 11.74
N GLY A 130 5.59 -6.23 12.18
CA GLY A 130 5.15 -7.46 12.83
C GLY A 130 4.33 -7.18 14.10
N GLU A 131 4.81 -6.28 14.95
CA GLU A 131 4.08 -5.86 16.16
C GLU A 131 2.74 -5.19 15.82
N GLN A 132 2.69 -4.35 14.78
CA GLN A 132 1.43 -3.72 14.36
C GLN A 132 0.47 -4.70 13.70
N LEU A 133 0.96 -5.61 12.86
CA LEU A 133 0.13 -6.62 12.19
C LEU A 133 -0.63 -7.44 13.23
N MET A 134 0.03 -7.91 14.28
CA MET A 134 -0.62 -8.66 15.37
C MET A 134 -1.72 -7.83 16.06
N ARG A 135 -1.48 -6.55 16.32
CA ARG A 135 -2.47 -5.64 16.93
C ARG A 135 -3.67 -5.38 16.03
N HIS A 136 -3.44 -5.24 14.73
CA HIS A 136 -4.49 -4.94 13.77
C HIS A 136 -5.24 -6.17 13.32
N GLN A 137 -4.62 -7.35 13.25
CA GLN A 137 -5.27 -8.61 12.87
C GLN A 137 -6.42 -8.95 13.83
N VAL A 138 -6.23 -8.76 15.13
CA VAL A 138 -7.30 -8.90 16.14
C VAL A 138 -8.49 -7.99 15.79
N ARG A 139 -8.22 -6.69 15.53
CA ARG A 139 -9.27 -5.71 15.19
C ARG A 139 -9.94 -5.97 13.84
N ILE A 140 -9.18 -6.42 12.85
CA ILE A 140 -9.72 -6.75 11.53
C ILE A 140 -10.64 -7.96 11.66
N LEU A 141 -10.22 -9.02 12.36
CA LEU A 141 -11.05 -10.21 12.56
C LEU A 141 -12.34 -9.88 13.34
N GLU A 142 -12.27 -9.02 14.35
CA GLU A 142 -13.45 -8.52 15.07
C GLU A 142 -14.42 -7.72 14.16
N ASN A 143 -13.90 -6.96 13.20
CA ASN A 143 -14.70 -6.11 12.31
C ASN A 143 -15.03 -6.75 10.95
N ALA A 144 -14.42 -7.88 10.58
CA ALA A 144 -14.61 -8.52 9.27
C ALA A 144 -16.07 -8.96 9.04
N GLY A 145 -16.77 -9.35 10.12
CA GLY A 145 -18.21 -9.65 10.09
C GLY A 145 -19.09 -8.45 9.70
N THR A 146 -18.60 -7.22 9.88
CA THR A 146 -19.31 -5.99 9.47
C THR A 146 -18.99 -5.57 8.03
N PHE A 147 -17.80 -5.90 7.52
CA PHE A 147 -17.38 -5.59 6.15
C PHE A 147 -18.11 -6.41 5.09
N MET A 148 -18.37 -7.69 5.38
CA MET A 148 -19.08 -8.59 4.46
C MET A 148 -20.60 -8.34 4.41
N ALA A 149 -21.12 -7.52 5.33
CA ALA A 149 -22.54 -7.29 5.52
C ALA A 149 -23.10 -6.05 4.81
N ASP A 150 -22.31 -5.34 3.97
CA ASP A 150 -22.81 -4.19 3.19
C ASP A 150 -23.06 -4.53 1.69
N PRO A 151 -24.24 -5.10 1.35
CA PRO A 151 -24.65 -5.39 -0.03
C PRO A 151 -25.12 -4.14 -0.80
N SER A 152 -24.89 -2.92 -0.29
CA SER A 152 -25.31 -1.68 -0.97
C SER A 152 -24.37 -1.26 -2.10
N TRP A 153 -23.09 -1.67 -2.04
CA TRP A 153 -22.08 -1.31 -3.04
C TRP A 153 -22.26 -2.06 -4.37
N THR A 154 -22.59 -3.35 -4.32
CA THR A 154 -22.85 -4.19 -5.51
C THR A 154 -24.12 -3.77 -6.27
N ARG A 155 -25.18 -3.36 -5.57
CA ARG A 155 -26.44 -2.95 -6.21
C ARG A 155 -26.40 -1.59 -6.90
N LYS A 156 -25.56 -0.65 -6.43
CA LYS A 156 -25.42 0.67 -7.06
C LYS A 156 -24.58 0.62 -8.33
N ALA A 157 -23.58 -0.27 -8.40
CA ALA A 157 -22.74 -0.43 -9.58
C ALA A 157 -23.47 -1.08 -10.77
N GLN A 158 -24.49 -1.92 -10.52
CA GLN A 158 -25.24 -2.63 -11.58
C GLN A 158 -26.41 -1.84 -12.18
N ARG A 159 -26.81 -0.70 -11.62
CA ARG A 159 -27.97 0.09 -12.10
C ARG A 159 -27.63 1.28 -12.99
N GLY A 160 -26.36 1.39 -13.41
CA GLY A 160 -25.85 2.51 -14.21
C GLY A 160 -25.40 2.14 -15.62
N SER A 161 -26.01 1.11 -16.23
CA SER A 161 -25.80 0.72 -17.64
C SER A 161 -27.11 0.63 -18.39
#